data_AF-A0A2A3XZC3-F1
#
_entry.id   AF-A0A2A3XZC3-F1
#
_cell.length_a   1.000
_cell.length_b   1.000
_cell.length_c   1.000
_cell.angle_alpha   90.00
_cell.angle_beta   90.00
_cell.angle_gamma   90.00
#
_symmetry.space_group_name_H-M   'P 1'
#
loop_
_entity.id
_entity.type
_entity.pdbx_description
1 polymer ?
#
loop_
_entity_poly.entity_id
_entity_poly.type
_entity_poly.pdbx_seq_one_letter_code
_entity_poly.pdbx_strand_id
1 'polypeptide(L)'
;MRLWSLHPELLDAKGLVACWRETLLAQKTLAGQTAGYVNHPQLVRFRASGAPLRMVGAYLQGLHDESLKRGYRFDQTKILHSVPAGSRGQLAVTSGQLNFEYCHLLRKLEIRAPESASALMAREVGGLPPHPLFRVVPGPVEAWEKDVHAADD
;
A
#
# COMPACT_ATOMS: atom_id res chain seq x y z
N MET A 1 1.78 9.06 6.18
CA MET A 1 1.97 7.60 6.05
C MET A 1 0.78 7.03 5.29
N ARG A 2 0.99 6.48 4.09
CA ARG A 2 -0.02 5.85 3.25
C ARG A 2 0.55 4.54 2.69
N LEU A 3 -0.01 3.43 3.14
CA LEU A 3 0.26 2.09 2.64
C LEU A 3 -0.91 1.70 1.73
N TRP A 4 -0.66 1.64 0.43
CA TRP A 4 -1.65 1.31 -0.57
C TRP A 4 -1.93 -0.19 -0.61
N SER A 5 -3.20 -0.54 -0.60
CA SER A 5 -3.74 -1.85 -0.93
C SER A 5 -3.76 -2.11 -2.44
N LEU A 6 -3.65 -1.07 -3.27
CA LEU A 6 -3.40 -1.16 -4.70
C LEU A 6 -2.05 -1.83 -5.02
N HIS A 7 -1.97 -2.51 -6.16
CA HIS A 7 -0.70 -3.07 -6.61
C HIS A 7 0.32 -1.94 -6.85
N PRO A 8 1.59 -2.11 -6.42
CA PRO A 8 2.62 -1.09 -6.60
C PRO A 8 2.82 -0.65 -8.05
N GLU A 9 2.47 -1.52 -9.00
CA GLU A 9 2.49 -1.24 -10.44
C GLU A 9 1.61 -0.05 -10.87
N LEU A 10 0.59 0.27 -10.07
CA LEU A 10 -0.32 1.40 -10.33
C LEU A 10 0.23 2.74 -9.84
N LEU A 11 1.23 2.72 -8.94
CA LEU A 11 1.82 3.94 -8.40
C LEU A 11 2.75 4.60 -9.41
N ASP A 12 2.70 5.93 -9.50
CA ASP A 12 3.72 6.72 -10.19
C ASP A 12 5.08 6.63 -9.47
N ALA A 13 6.16 7.07 -10.12
CA ALA A 13 7.51 7.05 -9.55
C ALA A 13 7.57 7.70 -8.14
N LYS A 14 6.92 8.87 -8.00
CA LYS A 14 6.86 9.60 -6.71
C LYS A 14 6.07 8.80 -5.67
N GLY A 15 4.93 8.23 -6.05
CA GLY A 15 4.09 7.39 -5.19
C GLY A 15 4.80 6.14 -4.69
N LEU A 16 5.52 5.43 -5.57
CA LEU A 16 6.25 4.21 -5.22
C LEU A 16 7.37 4.51 -4.20
N VAL A 17 8.18 5.55 -4.45
CA VAL A 17 9.26 5.96 -3.53
C VAL A 17 8.71 6.43 -2.18
N ALA A 18 7.62 7.20 -2.19
CA ALA A 18 6.97 7.64 -0.95
C ALA A 18 6.43 6.45 -0.16
N CYS A 19 5.71 5.53 -0.83
CA CYS A 19 5.14 4.35 -0.19
C CYS A 19 6.23 3.46 0.45
N TRP A 20 7.36 3.27 -0.22
CA TRP A 20 8.52 2.57 0.36
C TRP A 20 9.01 3.20 1.66
N ARG A 21 9.25 4.51 1.65
CA ARG A 21 9.75 5.25 2.84
C ARG A 21 8.74 5.22 3.98
N GLU A 22 7.46 5.41 3.69
CA GLU A 22 6.39 5.39 4.68
C GLU A 22 6.15 3.99 5.25
N THR A 23 6.33 2.95 4.44
CA THR A 23 6.24 1.56 4.91
C THR A 23 7.45 1.18 5.78
N LEU A 24 8.66 1.66 5.47
CA LEU A 24 9.80 1.49 6.38
C LEU A 24 9.57 2.18 7.74
N LEU A 25 8.90 3.34 7.74
CA LEU A 25 8.45 3.98 8.97
C LEU A 25 7.39 3.14 9.70
N ALA A 26 6.42 2.57 8.97
CA ALA A 26 5.44 1.65 9.52
C ALA A 26 6.09 0.43 10.17
N GLN A 27 7.10 -0.16 9.53
CA GLN A 27 7.88 -1.27 10.06
C GLN A 27 8.56 -0.88 11.38
N LYS A 28 9.24 0.27 11.43
CA LYS A 28 9.84 0.77 12.68
C LYS A 28 8.81 1.01 13.78
N THR A 29 7.64 1.54 13.41
CA THR A 29 6.52 1.77 14.32
C THR A 29 6.00 0.46 14.91
N LEU A 30 5.79 -0.55 14.07
CA LEU A 30 5.37 -1.89 14.49
C LEU A 30 6.44 -2.62 15.31
N ALA A 31 7.71 -2.27 15.14
CA ALA A 31 8.83 -2.78 15.92
C ALA A 31 9.05 -2.04 17.26
N GLY A 32 8.21 -1.04 17.59
CA GLY A 32 8.37 -0.24 18.80
C GLY A 32 9.57 0.71 18.78
N GLN A 33 10.14 1.00 17.60
CA GLN A 33 11.34 1.82 17.43
C GLN A 33 11.03 3.30 17.18
N THR A 34 9.75 3.70 17.26
CA THR A 34 9.32 5.10 17.08
C THR A 34 8.30 5.49 18.13
N ALA A 35 8.39 6.72 18.63
CA ALA A 35 7.37 7.32 19.50
C ALA A 35 6.19 7.90 18.70
N GLY A 36 6.43 8.35 17.46
CA GLY A 36 5.40 8.86 16.55
C GLY A 36 4.68 7.76 15.78
N TYR A 37 3.49 8.07 15.26
CA TYR A 37 2.66 7.21 14.39
C TYR A 37 2.18 5.89 14.99
N VAL A 38 2.38 5.68 16.30
CA VAL A 38 1.97 4.44 16.99
C VAL A 38 0.47 4.15 16.82
N ASN A 39 -0.39 5.16 16.83
CA ASN A 39 -1.83 5.01 16.64
C ASN A 39 -2.28 5.20 15.18
N HIS A 40 -1.36 5.06 14.22
CA HIS A 40 -1.71 5.27 12.81
C HIS A 40 -2.77 4.25 12.36
N PRO A 41 -3.90 4.69 11.76
CA PRO A 41 -5.04 3.80 11.52
C PRO A 41 -4.73 2.63 10.59
N GLN A 42 -3.94 2.88 9.54
CA GLN A 42 -3.57 1.83 8.58
C GLN A 42 -2.69 0.71 9.16
N LEU A 43 -2.16 0.89 10.38
CA LEU A 43 -1.43 -0.17 11.08
C LEU A 43 -2.34 -1.18 11.77
N VAL A 44 -3.63 -0.87 11.96
CA VAL A 44 -4.62 -1.75 12.62
C VAL A 44 -4.67 -3.12 11.91
N ARG A 45 -4.75 -3.14 10.57
CA ARG A 45 -4.77 -4.38 9.78
C ARG A 45 -3.53 -5.24 9.94
N PHE A 46 -2.35 -4.62 10.13
CA PHE A 46 -1.11 -5.38 10.38
C PHE A 46 -1.07 -5.91 11.81
N ARG A 47 -1.55 -5.14 12.79
CA ARG A 47 -1.62 -5.58 14.20
C ARG A 47 -2.58 -6.75 14.39
N ALA A 48 -3.70 -6.75 13.67
CA ALA A 48 -4.69 -7.81 13.74
C ALA A 48 -4.21 -9.16 13.14
N SER A 49 -3.07 -9.20 12.46
CA SER A 49 -2.62 -10.39 11.71
C SER A 49 -1.92 -11.48 12.54
N GLY A 50 -1.74 -11.27 13.85
CA GLY A 50 -0.96 -12.15 14.73
C GLY A 50 0.56 -12.14 14.50
N ALA A 51 1.04 -11.65 13.36
CA ALA A 51 2.45 -11.51 13.01
C ALA A 51 2.75 -10.19 12.27
N PRO A 52 2.63 -9.02 12.93
CA PRO A 52 2.61 -7.72 12.25
C PRO A 52 3.91 -7.40 11.49
N LEU A 53 5.06 -7.72 12.08
CA LEU A 53 6.38 -7.49 11.48
C LEU A 53 6.61 -8.37 10.23
N ARG A 54 6.12 -9.61 10.25
CA ARG A 54 6.16 -10.49 9.08
C ARG A 54 5.27 -9.94 7.95
N MET A 55 4.08 -9.43 8.28
CA MET A 55 3.16 -8.89 7.27
C MET A 55 3.66 -7.59 6.64
N VAL A 56 4.19 -6.65 7.43
CA VAL A 56 4.78 -5.41 6.87
C VAL A 56 6.05 -5.72 6.08
N GLY A 57 6.83 -6.74 6.46
CA GLY A 57 7.95 -7.22 5.68
C GLY A 57 7.54 -7.82 4.32
N ALA A 58 6.47 -8.63 4.30
CA ALA A 58 5.88 -9.12 3.06
C ALA A 58 5.31 -7.98 2.17
N TYR A 59 4.77 -6.93 2.78
CA TYR A 59 4.36 -5.72 2.07
C TYR A 59 5.57 -5.03 1.42
N LEU A 60 6.63 -4.75 2.19
CA LEU A 60 7.86 -4.16 1.67
C LEU A 60 8.46 -4.97 0.53
N GLN A 61 8.39 -6.31 0.60
CA GLN A 61 8.88 -7.15 -0.47
C GLN A 61 8.10 -6.93 -1.78
N GLY A 62 6.78 -6.75 -1.74
CA GLY A 62 6.01 -6.41 -2.95
C GLY A 62 6.42 -5.07 -3.57
N LEU A 63 6.70 -4.06 -2.74
CA LEU A 63 7.26 -2.79 -3.22
C LEU A 63 8.67 -2.96 -3.82
N HIS A 64 9.52 -3.75 -3.17
CA HIS A 64 10.88 -4.04 -3.63
C HIS A 64 10.87 -4.75 -4.97
N ASP A 65 10.03 -5.78 -5.15
CA ASP A 65 9.90 -6.50 -6.41
C ASP A 65 9.50 -5.55 -7.56
N GLU A 66 8.53 -4.67 -7.32
CA GLU A 66 8.14 -3.66 -8.30
C GLU A 66 9.27 -2.68 -8.60
N SER A 67 10.03 -2.29 -7.57
CA SER A 67 11.18 -1.42 -7.74
C SER A 67 12.23 -2.02 -8.69
N LEU A 68 12.50 -3.33 -8.58
CA LEU A 68 13.43 -4.04 -9.45
C LEU A 68 12.93 -4.09 -10.89
N LYS A 69 11.64 -4.40 -11.10
CA LYS A 69 11.03 -4.41 -12.44
C LYS A 69 11.20 -3.07 -13.17
N ARG A 70 11.19 -1.96 -12.42
CA ARG A 70 11.35 -0.60 -12.95
C ARG A 70 12.79 -0.09 -12.96
N GLY A 71 13.76 -0.89 -12.54
CA GLY A 71 15.18 -0.49 -12.47
C GLY A 71 15.57 0.40 -11.30
N TYR A 72 14.71 0.55 -10.27
CA TYR A 72 15.07 1.20 -9.02
C TYR A 72 15.95 0.30 -8.14
N ARG A 73 16.65 0.93 -7.18
CA ARG A 73 17.54 0.26 -6.22
C ARG A 73 17.05 0.46 -4.79
N PHE A 74 15.87 -0.06 -4.47
CA PHE A 74 15.43 -0.09 -3.07
C PHE A 74 16.31 -1.04 -2.28
N ASP A 75 16.75 -0.59 -1.12
CA ASP A 75 17.68 -1.34 -0.28
C ASP A 75 16.93 -2.44 0.50
N GLN A 76 17.01 -3.68 -0.02
CA GLN A 76 16.37 -4.85 0.57
C GLN A 76 16.83 -5.11 2.02
N THR A 77 18.05 -4.70 2.40
CA THR A 77 18.58 -4.92 3.76
C THR A 77 17.79 -4.18 4.84
N LYS A 78 16.95 -3.21 4.44
CA LYS A 78 16.06 -2.47 5.34
C LYS A 78 14.78 -3.24 5.70
N ILE A 79 14.49 -4.36 5.04
CA ILE A 79 13.32 -5.19 5.34
C ILE A 79 13.68 -6.14 6.49
N LEU A 80 13.12 -5.91 7.68
CA LEU A 80 13.46 -6.70 8.88
C LEU A 80 13.07 -8.18 8.74
N HIS A 81 11.92 -8.45 8.11
CA HIS A 81 11.44 -9.80 7.83
C HIS A 81 11.12 -9.95 6.35
N SER A 82 12.14 -10.24 5.54
CA SER A 82 11.92 -10.58 4.13
C SER A 82 11.18 -11.91 4.01
N VAL A 83 10.18 -11.95 3.13
CA VAL A 83 9.34 -13.13 2.90
C VAL A 83 9.34 -13.45 1.40
N PRO A 84 9.69 -14.69 1.00
CA PRO A 84 9.60 -15.12 -0.39
C PRO A 84 8.19 -14.92 -0.96
N ALA A 85 8.06 -14.65 -2.26
CA ALA A 85 6.78 -14.35 -2.90
C ALA A 85 5.70 -15.42 -2.62
N GLY A 86 6.05 -16.70 -2.70
CA GLY A 86 5.13 -17.82 -2.43
C GLY A 86 4.78 -18.06 -0.96
N SER A 87 5.43 -17.35 -0.03
CA SER A 87 5.17 -17.47 1.43
C SER A 87 4.57 -16.21 2.02
N ARG A 88 4.22 -15.22 1.20
CA ARG A 88 3.51 -14.02 1.65
C ARG A 88 2.16 -14.48 2.20
N GLY A 89 1.91 -14.20 3.49
CA GLY A 89 0.58 -14.39 4.04
C GLY A 89 -0.44 -13.55 3.27
N GLN A 90 -1.73 -13.72 3.57
CA GLN A 90 -2.77 -12.90 2.97
C GLN A 90 -3.48 -12.09 4.05
N LEU A 91 -3.52 -10.78 3.87
CA LEU A 91 -4.41 -9.89 4.61
C LEU A 91 -5.66 -9.64 3.80
N ALA A 92 -6.82 -9.67 4.43
CA ALA A 92 -8.03 -9.21 3.76
C ALA A 92 -7.95 -7.70 3.49
N VAL A 93 -8.49 -7.28 2.36
CA VAL A 93 -8.86 -5.88 2.12
C VAL A 93 -10.22 -5.86 1.44
N THR A 94 -11.08 -4.94 1.85
CA THR A 94 -12.38 -4.81 1.19
C THR A 94 -12.28 -4.23 -0.22
N SER A 95 -13.22 -4.63 -1.09
CA SER A 95 -13.38 -4.03 -2.41
C SER A 95 -13.64 -2.51 -2.32
N GLY A 96 -14.41 -2.07 -1.32
CA GLY A 96 -14.66 -0.65 -1.07
C GLY A 96 -13.39 0.13 -0.74
N GLN A 97 -12.49 -0.43 0.07
CA GLN A 97 -11.20 0.21 0.36
C GLN A 97 -10.32 0.30 -0.89
N LEU A 98 -10.26 -0.77 -1.69
CA LEU A 98 -9.45 -0.77 -2.91
C LEU A 98 -9.94 0.31 -3.89
N ASN A 99 -11.25 0.45 -4.05
CA ASN A 99 -11.85 1.49 -4.89
C ASN A 99 -11.59 2.89 -4.33
N PHE A 100 -11.78 3.09 -3.02
CA PHE A 100 -11.49 4.36 -2.36
C PHE A 100 -10.03 4.80 -2.58
N GLU A 101 -9.10 3.86 -2.43
CA GLU A 101 -7.69 4.13 -2.69
C GLU A 101 -7.41 4.48 -4.15
N TYR A 102 -8.07 3.81 -5.10
CA TYR A 102 -7.96 4.13 -6.51
C TYR A 102 -8.41 5.57 -6.80
N CYS A 103 -9.60 5.97 -6.34
CA CYS A 103 -10.08 7.35 -6.50
C CYS A 103 -9.11 8.37 -5.88
N HIS A 104 -8.54 8.05 -4.72
CA HIS A 104 -7.56 8.91 -4.05
C HIS A 104 -6.24 9.03 -4.82
N LEU A 105 -5.77 7.94 -5.41
CA LEU A 105 -4.59 7.95 -6.27
C LEU A 105 -4.86 8.77 -7.54
N LEU A 106 -6.00 8.55 -8.17
CA LEU A 106 -6.41 9.23 -9.40
C LEU A 106 -6.43 10.75 -9.21
N ARG A 107 -7.11 11.26 -8.18
CA ARG A 107 -7.16 12.69 -7.86
C ARG A 107 -5.77 13.31 -7.67
N LYS A 108 -4.85 12.57 -7.04
CA LYS A 108 -3.46 13.02 -6.88
C LYS A 108 -2.71 13.09 -8.21
N LEU A 109 -2.97 12.16 -9.12
CA LEU A 109 -2.34 12.10 -10.43
C LEU A 109 -2.90 13.15 -11.38
N GLU A 110 -4.21 13.44 -11.35
CA GLU A 110 -4.83 14.47 -12.18
C GLU A 110 -4.15 15.83 -12.03
N ILE A 111 -3.69 16.17 -10.82
CA ILE A 111 -3.00 17.44 -10.55
C ILE A 111 -1.53 17.38 -11.00
N ARG A 112 -0.81 16.29 -10.69
CA ARG A 112 0.66 16.27 -10.77
C ARG A 112 1.24 15.51 -11.97
N ALA A 113 0.43 14.69 -12.62
CA ALA A 113 0.80 13.83 -13.75
C ALA A 113 -0.44 13.38 -14.55
N PRO A 114 -1.09 14.30 -15.31
CA PRO A 114 -2.35 14.01 -16.01
C PRO A 114 -2.28 12.79 -16.95
N GLU A 115 -1.16 12.59 -17.65
CA GLU A 115 -0.98 11.41 -18.50
C GLU A 115 -1.01 10.09 -17.72
N SER A 116 -0.46 10.08 -16.49
CA SER A 116 -0.54 8.92 -15.60
C SER A 116 -1.96 8.70 -15.08
N ALA A 117 -2.74 9.75 -14.88
CA ALA A 117 -4.15 9.64 -14.51
C ALA A 117 -4.96 8.98 -15.64
N SER A 118 -4.79 9.44 -16.89
CA SER A 118 -5.44 8.82 -18.06
C SER A 118 -5.05 7.35 -18.24
N ALA A 119 -3.76 7.03 -18.06
CA ALA A 119 -3.30 5.64 -18.12
C ALA A 119 -3.91 4.80 -17.00
N LEU A 120 -4.03 5.34 -15.78
CA LEU A 120 -4.63 4.65 -14.64
C LEU A 120 -6.14 4.39 -14.87
N MET A 121 -6.88 5.36 -15.39
CA MET A 121 -8.29 5.21 -15.79
C MET A 121 -8.47 4.09 -16.83
N ALA A 122 -7.60 4.03 -17.84
CA ALA A 122 -7.65 2.99 -18.86
C ALA A 122 -7.42 1.58 -18.28
N ARG A 123 -6.62 1.46 -17.21
CA ARG A 123 -6.36 0.17 -16.55
C ARG A 123 -7.51 -0.31 -15.68
N GLU A 124 -8.30 0.60 -15.10
CA GLU A 124 -9.45 0.27 -14.25
C GLU A 124 -10.45 -0.67 -14.95
N VAL A 125 -10.64 -0.49 -16.27
CA VAL A 125 -11.55 -1.31 -17.08
C VAL A 125 -11.23 -2.81 -17.01
N GLY A 126 -9.95 -3.17 -16.81
CA GLY A 126 -9.50 -4.56 -16.63
C GLY A 126 -9.51 -5.06 -15.17
N GLY A 127 -9.93 -4.21 -14.22
CA GLY A 127 -9.88 -4.44 -12.79
C GLY A 127 -8.64 -3.83 -12.12
N LEU A 128 -8.78 -3.51 -10.83
CA LEU A 128 -7.70 -2.95 -10.01
C LEU A 128 -6.92 -4.07 -9.32
N PRO A 129 -5.67 -4.38 -9.75
CA PRO A 129 -4.88 -5.39 -9.07
C PRO A 129 -4.54 -4.93 -7.64
N PRO A 130 -4.73 -5.78 -6.62
CA PRO A 130 -4.29 -5.48 -5.26
C PRO A 130 -2.78 -5.73 -5.12
N HIS A 131 -2.17 -5.13 -4.09
CA HIS A 131 -0.83 -5.51 -3.65
C HIS A 131 -0.79 -7.02 -3.38
N PRO A 132 0.29 -7.75 -3.72
CA PRO A 132 0.37 -9.22 -3.55
C PRO A 132 0.21 -9.75 -2.10
N LEU A 133 0.14 -8.86 -1.11
CA LEU A 133 -0.13 -9.20 0.29
C LEU A 133 -1.63 -9.32 0.55
N PHE A 134 -2.47 -8.69 -0.26
CA PHE A 134 -3.89 -8.57 0.00
C PHE A 134 -4.70 -9.55 -0.83
N ARG A 135 -5.70 -10.12 -0.16
CA ARG A 135 -6.83 -10.81 -0.79
C ARG A 135 -8.04 -9.89 -0.72
N VAL A 136 -8.59 -9.55 -1.87
CA VAL A 136 -9.78 -8.71 -1.95
C VAL A 136 -11.00 -9.53 -1.50
N VAL A 137 -11.79 -8.95 -0.60
CA VAL A 137 -13.08 -9.50 -0.15
C VAL A 137 -14.19 -8.46 -0.36
N PRO A 138 -15.44 -8.87 -0.62
CA PRO A 138 -16.55 -7.92 -0.68
C PRO A 138 -16.70 -7.15 0.63
N GLY A 139 -16.87 -5.82 0.56
CA GLY A 139 -17.13 -5.00 1.75
C GLY A 139 -17.01 -3.49 1.51
N PRO A 140 -17.44 -2.67 2.48
CA PRO A 140 -17.36 -1.21 2.41
C PRO A 140 -15.90 -0.73 2.60
N VAL A 141 -15.66 0.58 2.55
CA VAL A 141 -14.38 1.17 2.96
C VAL A 141 -14.02 0.69 4.38
N GLU A 142 -12.74 0.42 4.61
CA GLU A 142 -12.29 -0.12 5.88
C GLU A 142 -12.52 0.89 7.02
N ALA A 143 -12.99 0.42 8.17
CA ALA A 143 -13.34 1.29 9.30
C ALA A 143 -12.16 2.08 9.89
N TRP A 144 -10.92 1.66 9.58
CA TRP A 144 -9.71 2.39 9.97
C TRP A 144 -9.38 3.54 9.01
N GLU A 145 -9.99 3.64 7.84
CA GLU A 145 -9.77 4.75 6.93
C GLU A 145 -10.39 6.01 7.54
N LYS A 146 -9.57 7.06 7.74
CA LYS A 146 -10.01 8.31 8.39
C LYS A 146 -10.28 9.43 7.40
N ASP A 147 -9.83 9.28 6.15
CA ASP A 147 -9.96 10.30 5.11
C ASP A 147 -11.24 10.14 4.27
N VAL A 148 -12.23 9.39 4.78
CA VAL A 148 -13.44 9.00 4.01
C VAL A 148 -14.26 10.20 3.55
N HIS A 149 -14.16 11.34 4.25
CA HIS A 149 -14.92 12.57 3.95
C HIS A 149 -14.22 13.54 2.99
N ALA A 150 -13.00 13.24 2.52
CA ALA A 150 -12.38 14.06 1.47
C ALA A 150 -13.01 13.80 0.08
N ALA A 151 -14.10 13.04 -0.01
CA ALA A 151 -14.82 12.73 -1.25
C ALA A 151 -15.96 13.71 -1.56
N ASP A 152 -16.39 14.55 -0.60
CA ASP A 152 -17.57 15.42 -0.72
C ASP A 152 -17.25 16.94 -0.67
N ASP A 153 -15.98 17.36 -0.78
CA ASP A 153 -15.58 18.77 -0.91
C ASP A 153 -14.88 19.04 -2.26
#